data_AF-K1X5T0-F1
#
_entry.id   AF-K1X5T0-F1
#
_cell.length_a   1.000
_cell.length_b   1.000
_cell.length_c   1.000
_cell.angle_alpha   90.00
_cell.angle_beta   90.00
_cell.angle_gamma   90.00
#
_symmetry.space_group_name_H-M   'P 1'
#
loop_
_entity.id
_entity.type
_entity.pdbx_description
1 polymer ?
#
loop_
_entity_poly.entity_id
_entity_poly.type
_entity_poly.pdbx_seq_one_letter_code
_entity_poly.pdbx_strand_id
1 'polypeptide(L)'
;MKQKNMRNTITQFALPFFTIISFAAISLKLPQRWVILNLLAQPFWLYSSWKGYKQAGQIGMFINTVIITLILIWGIVNYWVL
;
A
#
# COMPACT_ATOMS: atom_id res chain seq x y z
N MET A 1 -3.16 -11.38 27.10
CA MET A 1 -2.24 -11.08 25.97
C MET A 1 -3.04 -11.14 24.67
N LYS A 2 -3.00 -10.05 23.88
CA LYS A 2 -3.89 -9.75 22.73
C LYS A 2 -3.94 -10.89 21.71
N GLN A 3 -5.15 -11.24 21.28
CA GLN A 3 -5.46 -12.11 20.14
C GLN A 3 -4.51 -11.81 18.97
N LYS A 4 -3.62 -12.76 18.63
CA LYS A 4 -2.65 -12.66 17.54
C LYS A 4 -3.40 -12.78 16.21
N ASN A 5 -4.07 -11.70 15.80
CA ASN A 5 -4.87 -11.68 14.59
C ASN A 5 -3.96 -11.84 13.38
N MET A 6 -4.08 -12.97 12.68
CA MET A 6 -3.30 -13.35 11.49
C MET A 6 -3.15 -12.21 10.48
N ARG A 7 -4.20 -11.42 10.26
CA ARG A 7 -4.19 -10.24 9.38
C ARG A 7 -3.16 -9.18 9.78
N ASN A 8 -2.97 -8.94 11.08
CA ASN A 8 -1.96 -8.01 11.58
C ASN A 8 -0.56 -8.52 11.31
N THR A 9 -0.31 -9.81 11.57
CA THR A 9 1.00 -10.43 11.32
C THR A 9 1.35 -10.34 9.84
N ILE A 10 0.43 -10.74 8.96
CA ILE A 10 0.65 -10.66 7.51
C ILE A 10 0.94 -9.21 7.09
N THR A 11 0.13 -8.25 7.55
CA THR A 11 0.29 -6.83 7.23
C THR A 11 1.64 -6.28 7.69
N GLN A 12 2.11 -6.67 8.88
CA GLN A 12 3.39 -6.24 9.44
C GLN A 12 4.60 -6.70 8.62
N PHE A 13 4.52 -7.84 7.94
CA PHE A 13 5.58 -8.32 7.05
C PHE A 13 5.40 -7.85 5.61
N ALA A 14 4.17 -7.88 5.10
CA ALA A 14 3.85 -7.50 3.73
C ALA A 14 4.15 -6.02 3.46
N LEU A 15 3.79 -5.11 4.39
CA LEU A 15 3.98 -3.68 4.20
C LEU A 15 5.45 -3.30 3.96
N PRO A 16 6.40 -3.63 4.86
CA PRO A 16 7.81 -3.35 4.63
C PRO A 16 8.33 -4.02 3.36
N PHE A 17 7.97 -5.29 3.12
CA PHE A 17 8.44 -6.04 1.95
C PHE A 17 8.06 -5.35 0.63
N PHE A 18 6.76 -5.07 0.43
CA PHE A 18 6.30 -4.40 -0.78
C PHE A 18 6.81 -2.96 -0.89
N THR A 19 6.96 -2.25 0.23
CA THR A 19 7.49 -0.87 0.23
C THR A 19 8.95 -0.82 -0.20
N ILE A 20 9.79 -1.71 0.37
CA ILE A 20 11.22 -1.80 0.02
C ILE A 20 11.39 -2.19 -1.45
N ILE A 21 10.65 -3.20 -1.91
CA ILE A 21 10.70 -3.62 -3.31
C ILE A 21 10.23 -2.50 -4.25
N SER A 22 9.21 -1.74 -3.85
CA SER A 22 8.76 -0.58 -4.62
C SER A 22 9.85 0.50 -4.71
N PHE A 23 10.53 0.84 -3.61
CA PHE A 23 11.64 1.79 -3.64
C PHE A 23 12.84 1.29 -4.45
N ALA A 24 13.17 0.00 -4.36
CA ALA A 24 14.18 -0.61 -5.20
C ALA A 24 13.81 -0.50 -6.69
N ALA A 25 12.56 -0.81 -7.05
CA ALA A 25 12.07 -0.67 -8.42
C ALA A 25 12.12 0.79 -8.94
N ILE A 26 11.83 1.79 -8.08
CA ILE A 26 11.98 3.22 -8.42
C ILE A 26 13.45 3.53 -8.76
N SER A 27 14.39 3.08 -7.92
CA SER A 27 15.82 3.35 -8.12
C SER A 27 16.37 2.78 -9.44
N LEU A 28 15.72 1.75 -9.98
CA LEU A 28 16.08 1.11 -11.25
C LEU A 28 15.45 1.77 -12.49
N LYS A 29 14.74 2.90 -12.33
CA LYS A 29 14.04 3.61 -13.43
C LYS A 29 13.06 2.71 -14.21
N LEU A 30 12.36 1.80 -13.52
CA LEU A 30 11.34 0.92 -14.09
C LEU A 30 9.92 1.36 -13.66
N PRO A 31 9.40 2.51 -14.15
CA PRO A 31 8.18 3.13 -13.64
C PRO A 31 6.95 2.22 -13.81
N GLN A 32 6.86 1.48 -14.92
CA GLN A 32 5.81 0.50 -15.13
C GLN A 32 5.87 -0.63 -14.07
N ARG A 33 7.03 -1.21 -13.79
CA ARG A 33 7.07 -2.29 -12.78
C ARG A 33 6.77 -1.78 -11.37
N TRP A 34 7.08 -0.51 -11.10
CA TRP A 34 6.79 0.13 -9.82
C TRP A 34 5.30 0.26 -9.52
N VAL A 35 4.47 0.74 -10.47
CA VAL A 35 3.05 1.00 -10.19
C VAL A 35 2.34 -0.28 -9.74
N ILE A 36 2.65 -1.42 -10.38
CA ILE A 36 2.07 -2.72 -10.03
C ILE A 36 2.49 -3.14 -8.62
N LEU A 37 3.79 -3.10 -8.32
CA LEU A 37 4.32 -3.53 -7.02
C LEU A 37 3.78 -2.67 -5.86
N ASN A 38 3.64 -1.38 -6.11
CA ASN A 38 3.10 -0.45 -5.13
C ASN A 38 1.57 -0.60 -4.98
N LEU A 39 0.86 -0.95 -6.06
CA LEU A 39 -0.57 -1.26 -5.99
C LEU A 39 -0.82 -2.54 -5.18
N LEU A 40 0.04 -3.55 -5.32
CA LEU A 40 -0.04 -4.79 -4.52
C LEU A 40 0.15 -4.54 -3.01
N ALA A 41 0.83 -3.45 -2.63
CA ALA A 41 0.95 -3.03 -1.24
C ALA A 41 -0.34 -2.41 -0.67
N GLN A 42 -1.20 -1.85 -1.53
CA GLN A 42 -2.34 -1.04 -1.11
C GLN A 42 -3.39 -1.78 -0.26
N PRO A 43 -3.71 -3.08 -0.48
CA PRO A 43 -4.61 -3.81 0.42
C PRO A 43 -4.12 -3.80 1.89
N PHE A 44 -2.81 -3.90 2.09
CA PHE A 44 -2.20 -3.87 3.42
C PHE A 44 -2.19 -2.45 4.00
N TRP A 45 -1.92 -1.45 3.18
CA TRP A 45 -2.00 -0.05 3.58
C TRP A 45 -3.43 0.35 3.94
N LEU A 46 -4.42 -0.05 3.15
CA LEU A 46 -5.84 0.21 3.40
C LEU A 46 -6.30 -0.44 4.70
N TYR A 47 -5.94 -1.71 4.94
CA TYR A 47 -6.26 -2.38 6.19
C TYR A 47 -5.58 -1.70 7.39
N SER A 48 -4.29 -1.41 7.29
CA SER A 48 -3.50 -0.80 8.36
C SER A 48 -4.02 0.60 8.71
N SER A 49 -4.22 1.44 7.71
CA SER A 49 -4.68 2.82 7.88
C SER A 49 -6.14 2.90 8.32
N TRP A 50 -7.03 2.02 7.83
CA TRP A 50 -8.41 1.91 8.33
C TRP A 50 -8.42 1.54 9.81
N LYS A 51 -7.61 0.55 10.20
CA LYS A 51 -7.49 0.14 11.59
C LYS A 51 -6.91 1.26 12.45
N GLY A 52 -5.91 1.98 11.96
CA GLY A 52 -5.34 3.17 12.60
C GLY A 52 -6.36 4.29 12.77
N TYR A 53 -7.21 4.52 11.78
CA TYR A 53 -8.34 5.44 11.89
C TYR A 53 -9.32 5.00 13.00
N LYS A 54 -9.75 3.74 12.99
CA LYS A 54 -10.74 3.23 13.96
C LYS A 54 -10.20 3.15 15.39
N GLN A 55 -8.90 2.96 15.59
CA GLN A 55 -8.31 2.73 16.92
C GLN A 55 -7.57 3.95 17.50
N ALA A 56 -7.06 4.85 16.64
CA ALA A 56 -6.21 5.96 17.05
C ALA A 56 -6.63 7.31 16.42
N GLY A 57 -7.80 7.37 15.75
CA GLY A 57 -8.33 8.61 15.17
C GLY A 57 -7.55 9.13 13.95
N GLN A 58 -6.64 8.33 13.37
CA GLN A 58 -5.77 8.72 12.26
C GLN A 58 -6.49 8.74 10.90
N ILE A 59 -7.54 9.55 10.77
CA ILE A 59 -8.35 9.63 9.55
C ILE A 59 -7.56 10.14 8.33
N GLY A 60 -6.63 11.08 8.54
CA GLY A 60 -5.80 11.63 7.47
C GLY A 60 -4.95 10.55 6.78
N MET A 61 -4.40 9.61 7.55
CA MET A 61 -3.63 8.49 7.01
C MET A 61 -4.48 7.56 6.14
N PHE A 62 -5.73 7.32 6.56
CA PHE A 62 -6.68 6.51 5.79
C PHE A 62 -7.08 7.19 4.48
N ILE A 63 -7.45 8.47 4.52
CA ILE A 63 -7.80 9.24 3.31
C ILE A 63 -6.61 9.30 2.34
N ASN A 64 -5.41 9.60 2.84
CA ASN A 64 -4.20 9.61 2.02
C ASN A 64 -3.96 8.25 1.34
N THR A 65 -4.15 7.15 2.07
CA THR A 65 -3.99 5.80 1.53
C THR A 65 -5.00 5.51 0.41
N VAL A 66 -6.26 5.93 0.57
CA VAL A 66 -7.29 5.80 -0.47
C VAL A 66 -6.90 6.59 -1.72
N ILE A 67 -6.45 7.84 -1.56
CA ILE A 67 -6.01 8.68 -2.68
C ILE A 67 -4.81 8.06 -3.41
N ILE A 68 -3.81 7.59 -2.67
CA ILE A 68 -2.64 6.91 -3.27
C ILE A 68 -3.07 5.66 -4.03
N THR A 69 -4.02 4.88 -3.50
CA THR A 69 -4.56 3.71 -4.20
C THR A 69 -5.17 4.11 -5.55
N LEU A 70 -5.96 5.19 -5.59
CA LEU A 70 -6.55 5.70 -6.83
C LEU A 70 -5.49 6.19 -7.83
N ILE A 71 -4.46 6.89 -7.35
CA ILE A 71 -3.34 7.35 -8.19
C ILE A 71 -2.60 6.16 -8.80
N LEU A 72 -2.37 5.09 -8.02
CA LEU A 72 -1.71 3.88 -8.54
C LEU A 72 -2.57 3.16 -9.56
N ILE A 73 -3.89 3.04 -9.33
CA ILE A 73 -4.83 2.51 -10.33
C ILE A 73 -4.77 3.34 -11.62
N TRP A 74 -4.80 4.67 -11.50
CA TRP A 74 -4.66 5.57 -12.65
C TRP A 74 -3.33 5.38 -13.37
N GLY A 75 -2.23 5.21 -12.64
CA GLY A 75 -0.93 4.87 -13.21
C GLY A 75 -0.95 3.57 -14.02
N ILE A 76 -1.68 2.54 -13.55
CA ILE A 76 -1.85 1.30 -14.33
C ILE A 76 -2.63 1.53 -15.61
N VAL A 77 -3.70 2.31 -15.56
CA VAL A 77 -4.45 2.64 -16.78
C VAL A 77 -3.54 3.41 -17.75
N ASN A 78 -2.77 4.38 -17.27
CA ASN A 78 -1.95 5.24 -18.11
C ASN A 78 -0.76 4.53 -18.77
N TYR A 79 -0.16 3.53 -18.12
CA TYR A 79 1.04 2.87 -18.64
C TYR A 79 0.77 1.61 -19.47
N TRP A 80 -0.41 0.98 -19.33
CA TRP A 80 -0.73 -0.29 -20.00
C TRP A 80 -1.99 -0.26 -20.87
N VAL A 81 -2.88 0.73 -20.70
CA VAL A 81 -4.15 0.81 -21.45
C VAL A 81 -4.16 1.97 -22.44
N LEU A 82 -3.61 3.12 -22.05
CA LEU A 82 -3.41 4.30 -22.91
C LEU A 82 -2.01 4.29 -23.53
#